data_AF-A0A833G6Q5-F1
#
_entry.id   AF-A0A833G6Q5-F1
#
_cell.length_a   1.000
_cell.length_b   1.000
_cell.length_c   1.000
_cell.angle_alpha   90.00
_cell.angle_beta   90.00
_cell.angle_gamma   90.00
#
_symmetry.space_group_name_H-M   'P 1'
#
loop_
_entity.id
_entity.type
_entity.pdbx_description
1 polymer ?
#
loop_
_entity_poly.entity_id
_entity_poly.type
_entity_poly.pdbx_seq_one_letter_code
_entity_poly.pdbx_strand_id
1 'polypeptide(L)'
;VKKSHVGLTIIRDSTINHPSFTDRAPKLGGLVEFYRSPDRVSWTPTGINVPDYPKLAQLWWQQIGDVNSGAFTPQEAMDRLASEMDDIMARMQAADEASKTYGGCGPRLNPKVDPAEWLGKPNGPAAKLANEKEQGQTIAYDDLIQRWTNK
;
A
#
# COMPACT_ATOMS: atom_id res chain seq x y z
N VAL A 1 -22.84 -6.86 18.75
CA VAL A 1 -21.68 -5.99 18.43
C VAL A 1 -20.68 -5.75 19.58
N LYS A 2 -20.76 -6.48 20.72
CA LYS A 2 -19.92 -6.25 21.92
C LYS A 2 -18.40 -6.27 21.68
N LYS A 3 -17.88 -7.18 20.85
CA LYS A 3 -16.43 -7.23 20.53
C LYS A 3 -15.93 -5.92 19.94
N SER A 4 -16.63 -5.41 18.92
CA SER A 4 -16.32 -4.14 18.28
C SER A 4 -16.58 -2.93 19.18
N HIS A 5 -17.49 -3.05 20.14
CA HIS A 5 -17.70 -2.00 21.14
C HIS A 5 -16.51 -1.81 22.08
N VAL A 6 -15.78 -2.88 22.38
CA VAL A 6 -14.64 -2.87 23.31
C VAL A 6 -13.33 -2.69 22.57
N GLY A 7 -13.09 -3.48 21.52
CA GLY A 7 -11.83 -3.48 20.77
C GLY A 7 -11.78 -2.50 19.59
N LEU A 8 -12.88 -1.80 19.29
CA LEU A 8 -13.02 -0.89 18.15
C LEU A 8 -12.65 -1.51 16.79
N THR A 9 -12.68 -2.84 16.70
CA THR A 9 -12.42 -3.59 15.48
C THR A 9 -13.73 -3.80 14.72
N ILE A 10 -13.93 -3.02 13.66
CA ILE A 10 -15.10 -3.13 12.77
C ILE A 10 -14.78 -4.14 11.66
N ILE A 11 -15.42 -5.32 11.70
CA ILE A 11 -15.17 -6.39 10.72
C ILE A 11 -16.30 -6.47 9.68
N ARG A 12 -17.52 -6.06 10.04
CA ARG A 12 -18.71 -6.20 9.18
C ARG A 12 -19.41 -4.86 9.04
N ASP A 13 -19.97 -4.60 7.86
CA ASP A 13 -20.76 -3.40 7.58
C ASP A 13 -21.96 -3.27 8.53
N SER A 14 -22.67 -4.36 8.80
CA SER A 14 -23.77 -4.40 9.79
C SER A 14 -23.33 -4.06 11.22
N THR A 15 -22.04 -4.18 11.54
CA THR A 15 -21.52 -3.81 12.86
C THR A 15 -21.41 -2.30 13.01
N ILE A 16 -20.85 -1.60 12.01
CA ILE A 16 -20.74 -0.14 12.06
C ILE A 16 -22.10 0.54 11.89
N ASN A 17 -23.04 -0.09 11.19
CA ASN A 17 -24.40 0.40 11.00
C ASN A 17 -25.36 0.06 12.16
N HIS A 18 -24.90 -0.66 13.19
CA HIS A 18 -25.72 -0.92 14.37
C HIS A 18 -26.03 0.40 15.13
N PRO A 19 -27.28 0.64 15.59
CA PRO A 19 -27.69 1.91 16.21
C PRO A 19 -26.77 2.40 17.34
N SER A 20 -26.32 1.49 18.19
CA SER A 20 -25.38 1.81 19.28
C SER A 20 -24.04 2.42 18.86
N PHE A 21 -23.63 2.35 17.58
CA PHE A 21 -22.48 3.11 17.09
C PHE A 21 -22.84 4.54 16.71
N THR A 22 -24.08 4.82 16.30
CA THR A 22 -24.58 6.19 16.13
C THR A 22 -24.58 6.92 17.46
N ASP A 23 -25.10 6.30 18.52
CA ASP A 23 -25.15 6.90 19.87
C ASP A 23 -23.75 7.17 20.44
N ARG A 24 -22.76 6.38 20.00
CA ARG A 24 -21.37 6.48 20.46
C ARG A 24 -20.49 7.33 19.57
N ALA A 25 -20.95 7.73 18.38
CA ALA A 25 -20.15 8.45 17.40
C ALA A 25 -19.45 9.69 17.99
N PRO A 26 -20.10 10.53 18.82
CA PRO A 26 -19.44 11.70 19.44
C PRO A 26 -18.24 11.36 20.34
N LYS A 27 -18.09 10.09 20.76
CA LYS A 27 -17.02 9.60 21.63
C LYS A 27 -15.93 8.82 20.90
N LEU A 28 -16.04 8.68 19.57
CA LEU A 28 -15.17 7.80 18.77
C LEU A 28 -14.31 8.56 17.75
N GLY A 29 -14.25 9.89 17.85
CA GLY A 29 -13.25 10.71 17.15
C GLY A 29 -13.24 10.55 15.63
N GLY A 30 -14.41 10.39 15.00
CA GLY A 30 -14.51 10.22 13.55
C GLY A 30 -14.48 8.77 13.05
N LEU A 31 -14.31 7.76 13.92
CA LEU A 31 -14.26 6.35 13.51
C LEU A 31 -15.56 5.90 12.82
N VAL A 32 -16.71 6.34 13.32
CA VAL A 32 -18.01 5.94 12.77
C VAL A 32 -18.25 6.62 11.43
N GLU A 33 -17.93 7.91 11.36
CA GLU A 33 -18.01 8.75 10.17
C GLU A 33 -17.11 8.18 9.07
N PHE A 34 -15.86 7.88 9.39
CA PHE A 34 -14.90 7.29 8.45
C PHE A 34 -15.40 5.95 7.89
N TYR A 35 -15.79 4.99 8.74
CA TYR A 35 -16.24 3.67 8.26
C TYR A 35 -17.63 3.68 7.60
N ARG A 36 -18.44 4.72 7.79
CA ARG A 36 -19.70 4.92 7.03
C ARG A 36 -19.49 5.75 5.76
N SER A 37 -18.44 6.56 5.70
CA SER A 37 -18.09 7.38 4.54
C SER A 37 -17.69 6.51 3.33
N PRO A 38 -17.83 7.03 2.11
CA PRO A 38 -17.28 6.40 0.92
C PRO A 38 -15.74 6.31 0.95
N ASP A 39 -15.06 7.15 1.75
CA ASP A 39 -13.59 7.24 1.75
C ASP A 39 -12.92 5.98 2.35
N ARG A 40 -13.67 5.13 3.05
CA ARG A 40 -13.17 3.81 3.50
C ARG A 40 -12.65 2.94 2.36
N VAL A 41 -13.10 3.17 1.12
CA VAL A 41 -12.63 2.46 -0.08
C VAL A 41 -11.55 3.22 -0.85
N SER A 42 -11.19 4.43 -0.42
CA SER A 42 -10.12 5.24 -1.03
C SER A 42 -8.72 4.78 -0.62
N TRP A 43 -8.61 3.70 0.15
CA TRP A 43 -7.33 3.09 0.49
C TRP A 43 -6.76 2.41 -0.74
N THR A 44 -5.43 2.49 -0.88
CA THR A 44 -4.72 1.70 -1.87
C THR A 44 -5.10 0.23 -1.67
N PRO A 45 -5.42 -0.50 -2.76
CA PRO A 45 -5.74 -1.92 -2.64
C PRO A 45 -4.57 -2.64 -1.97
N THR A 46 -4.83 -3.78 -1.34
CA THR A 46 -3.80 -4.59 -0.62
C THR A 46 -2.64 -5.05 -1.52
N GLY A 47 -2.67 -4.73 -2.81
CA GLY A 47 -1.67 -5.09 -3.80
C GLY A 47 -1.74 -6.57 -4.18
N ILE A 48 -0.85 -6.94 -5.08
CA ILE A 48 -0.57 -8.34 -5.39
C ILE A 48 0.45 -8.83 -4.35
N ASN A 49 0.32 -10.07 -3.89
CA ASN A 49 1.27 -10.65 -2.94
C ASN A 49 2.70 -10.64 -3.50
N VAL A 50 3.66 -10.33 -2.63
CA VAL A 50 5.09 -10.38 -2.94
C VAL A 50 5.51 -11.84 -3.18
N PRO A 51 6.18 -12.18 -4.30
CA PRO A 51 6.68 -13.53 -4.55
C PRO A 51 7.67 -13.96 -3.45
N ASP A 52 7.32 -14.99 -2.68
CA ASP A 52 8.15 -15.53 -1.58
C ASP A 52 8.68 -14.43 -0.63
N TYR A 53 7.74 -13.70 0.00
CA TYR A 53 8.03 -12.62 0.95
C TYR A 53 9.17 -12.94 1.95
N PRO A 54 9.26 -14.14 2.57
CA PRO A 54 10.36 -14.46 3.48
C PRO A 54 11.75 -14.32 2.84
N LYS A 55 11.91 -14.66 1.56
CA LYS A 55 13.18 -14.50 0.84
C LYS A 55 13.47 -13.03 0.52
N LEU A 56 12.48 -12.28 0.06
CA LEU A 56 12.67 -10.90 -0.41
C LEU A 56 12.74 -9.88 0.75
N ALA A 57 12.04 -10.11 1.86
CA ALA A 57 11.95 -9.17 2.97
C ALA A 57 13.31 -8.92 3.67
N GLN A 58 14.27 -9.83 3.54
CA GLN A 58 15.60 -9.65 4.12
C GLN A 58 16.38 -8.53 3.42
N LEU A 59 16.18 -8.35 2.11
CA LEU A 59 16.84 -7.30 1.33
C LEU A 59 16.37 -5.91 1.77
N TRP A 60 15.08 -5.77 2.08
CA TRP A 60 14.51 -4.51 2.57
C TRP A 60 15.25 -3.98 3.80
N TRP A 61 15.52 -4.86 4.77
CA TRP A 61 16.19 -4.47 6.02
C TRP A 61 17.64 -4.06 5.82
N GLN A 62 18.32 -4.63 4.82
CA GLN A 62 19.70 -4.23 4.48
C GLN A 62 19.71 -2.83 3.86
N GLN A 63 18.82 -2.58 2.89
CA GLN A 63 18.80 -1.31 2.16
C GLN A 63 18.25 -0.14 2.99
N ILE A 64 17.31 -0.38 3.92
CA ILE A 64 16.74 0.71 4.73
C ILE A 64 17.73 1.28 5.76
N GLY A 65 18.65 0.46 6.29
CA GLY A 65 19.68 0.92 7.21
C GLY A 65 20.65 1.91 6.55
N ASP A 66 21.00 1.62 5.30
CA ASP A 66 21.85 2.44 4.44
C ASP A 66 21.24 3.83 4.15
N VAL A 67 19.92 3.90 3.94
CA VAL A 67 19.21 5.19 3.76
C VAL A 67 19.14 5.98 5.07
N ASN A 68 18.78 5.33 6.18
CA ASN A 68 18.60 6.01 7.48
C ASN A 68 19.91 6.56 8.04
N SER A 69 21.03 5.92 7.73
CA SER A 69 22.38 6.40 8.11
C SER A 69 22.90 7.52 7.20
N GLY A 70 22.24 7.78 6.06
CA GLY A 70 22.68 8.75 5.07
C GLY A 70 23.84 8.27 4.19
N ALA A 71 24.18 6.97 4.24
CA ALA A 71 25.21 6.38 3.37
C ALA A 71 24.77 6.38 1.89
N PHE A 72 23.46 6.24 1.65
CA PHE A 72 22.86 6.28 0.33
C PHE A 72 21.66 7.21 0.29
N THR A 73 21.39 7.79 -0.89
CA THR A 73 20.13 8.47 -1.14
C THR A 73 18.97 7.45 -1.20
N PRO A 74 17.71 7.88 -0.95
CA PRO A 74 16.56 7.00 -1.12
C PRO A 74 16.49 6.36 -2.51
N GLN A 75 16.87 7.08 -3.57
CA GLN A 75 16.83 6.54 -4.93
C GLN A 75 17.86 5.42 -5.11
N GLU A 76 19.12 5.65 -4.72
CA GLU A 76 20.18 4.65 -4.86
C GLU A 76 19.86 3.35 -4.10
N ALA A 77 19.32 3.46 -2.89
CA ALA A 77 18.93 2.29 -2.11
C ALA A 77 17.75 1.53 -2.74
N MET A 78 16.77 2.25 -3.30
CA MET A 78 15.64 1.62 -4.00
C MET A 78 16.07 0.95 -5.30
N ASP A 79 17.02 1.55 -6.05
CA ASP A 79 17.57 0.95 -7.27
C ASP A 79 18.36 -0.33 -6.95
N ARG A 80 19.17 -0.31 -5.88
CA ARG A 80 19.89 -1.49 -5.39
C ARG A 80 18.93 -2.57 -4.92
N LEU A 81 17.93 -2.21 -4.12
CA LEU A 81 16.89 -3.13 -3.67
C LEU A 81 16.20 -3.81 -4.85
N ALA A 82 15.79 -3.03 -5.86
CA ALA A 82 15.13 -3.57 -7.05
C ALA A 82 16.04 -4.56 -7.79
N SER A 83 17.31 -4.22 -7.99
CA SER A 83 18.28 -5.11 -8.63
C SER A 83 18.48 -6.42 -7.85
N GLU A 84 18.60 -6.35 -6.52
CA GLU A 84 18.78 -7.54 -5.67
C GLU A 84 17.50 -8.40 -5.63
N MET A 85 16.33 -7.77 -5.64
CA MET A 85 15.05 -8.49 -5.76
C MET A 85 14.95 -9.22 -7.10
N ASP A 86 15.34 -8.57 -8.21
CA ASP A 86 15.38 -9.19 -9.54
C ASP A 86 16.32 -10.40 -9.57
N ASP A 87 17.51 -10.31 -8.97
CA ASP A 87 18.44 -11.44 -8.89
C ASP A 87 17.86 -12.65 -8.15
N ILE A 88 17.14 -12.42 -7.04
CA ILE A 88 16.48 -13.50 -6.31
C ILE A 88 15.32 -14.06 -7.15
N MET A 89 14.49 -13.20 -7.73
CA MET A 89 13.35 -13.63 -8.53
C MET A 89 13.78 -14.36 -9.81
N ALA A 90 14.92 -14.01 -10.42
CA ALA A 90 15.51 -14.74 -11.55
C ALA A 90 15.81 -16.20 -11.18
N ARG A 91 16.39 -16.42 -9.99
CA ARG A 91 16.68 -17.77 -9.47
C ARG A 91 15.40 -18.53 -9.17
N MET A 92 14.38 -17.85 -8.63
CA MET A 92 13.08 -18.45 -8.39
C MET A 92 12.40 -18.86 -9.69
N GLN A 93 12.46 -18.01 -10.72
CA GLN A 93 11.97 -18.31 -12.06
C GLN A 93 12.66 -19.56 -12.61
N ALA A 94 13.99 -19.59 -12.62
CA ALA A 94 14.75 -20.73 -13.13
C ALA A 94 14.42 -22.04 -12.39
N ALA A 95 14.27 -21.99 -11.07
CA ALA A 95 13.88 -23.16 -10.27
C ALA A 95 12.47 -23.65 -10.62
N ASP A 96 11.52 -22.73 -10.80
CA ASP A 96 10.15 -23.05 -11.20
C ASP A 96 10.07 -23.62 -12.62
N GLU A 97 10.81 -23.05 -13.57
CA GLU A 97 10.86 -23.53 -14.95
C GLU A 97 11.49 -24.93 -15.04
N ALA A 98 12.55 -25.18 -14.26
CA ALA A 98 13.26 -26.47 -14.27
C ALA A 98 12.48 -27.59 -13.58
N SER A 99 11.76 -27.29 -12.49
CA SER A 99 11.23 -28.33 -11.59
C SER A 99 9.83 -28.07 -11.04
N LYS A 100 9.16 -26.98 -11.44
CA LYS A 100 7.88 -26.52 -10.87
C LYS A 100 7.94 -26.37 -9.36
N THR A 101 9.06 -25.87 -8.82
CA THR A 101 9.23 -25.62 -7.37
C THR A 101 8.08 -24.79 -6.79
N TYR A 102 7.52 -23.87 -7.58
CA TYR A 102 6.39 -23.01 -7.20
C TYR A 102 5.10 -23.41 -7.91
N GLY A 103 4.98 -24.68 -8.33
CA GLY A 103 3.81 -25.21 -9.03
C GLY A 103 3.62 -24.67 -10.45
N GLY A 104 4.65 -24.06 -11.06
CA GLY A 104 4.54 -23.36 -12.34
C GLY A 104 4.04 -21.92 -12.20
N CYS A 105 3.81 -21.44 -10.97
CA CYS A 105 3.34 -20.10 -10.65
C CYS A 105 4.43 -19.22 -10.03
N GLY A 106 5.70 -19.58 -10.23
CA GLY A 106 6.82 -18.74 -9.80
C GLY A 106 6.82 -17.37 -10.51
N PRO A 107 7.60 -16.40 -10.02
CA PRO A 107 7.71 -15.11 -10.67
C PRO A 107 8.28 -15.25 -12.09
N ARG A 108 7.94 -14.29 -12.95
CA ARG A 108 8.51 -14.14 -14.30
C ARG A 108 9.03 -12.73 -14.43
N LEU A 109 10.32 -12.59 -14.69
CA LEU A 109 10.93 -11.29 -14.86
C LEU A 109 10.52 -10.67 -16.19
N ASN A 110 10.17 -9.39 -16.12
CA ASN A 110 9.98 -8.59 -17.32
C ASN A 110 11.34 -8.31 -17.97
N PRO A 111 11.39 -8.12 -19.31
CA PRO A 111 12.59 -7.61 -19.94
C PRO A 111 12.95 -6.23 -19.37
N LYS A 112 14.26 -5.96 -19.27
CA LYS A 112 14.74 -4.65 -18.83
C LYS A 112 14.38 -3.60 -19.90
N VAL A 113 13.64 -2.59 -19.49
CA VAL A 113 13.23 -1.46 -20.33
C VAL A 113 13.56 -0.15 -19.62
N ASP A 114 13.54 0.95 -20.36
CA ASP A 114 13.73 2.28 -19.78
C ASP A 114 12.60 2.59 -18.78
N PRO A 115 12.89 3.21 -17.61
CA PRO A 115 11.85 3.57 -16.64
C PRO A 115 10.69 4.39 -17.22
N ALA A 116 10.94 5.21 -18.24
CA ALA A 116 9.92 5.99 -18.93
C ALA A 116 8.82 5.12 -19.56
N GLU A 117 9.10 3.84 -19.83
CA GLU A 117 8.06 2.90 -20.24
C GLU A 117 7.04 2.63 -19.14
N TRP A 118 7.43 2.64 -17.87
CA TRP A 118 6.55 2.30 -16.74
C TRP A 118 5.91 3.52 -16.11
N LEU A 119 6.64 4.63 -16.08
CA LEU A 119 6.20 5.86 -15.42
C LEU A 119 4.93 6.41 -16.07
N GLY A 120 3.91 6.66 -15.27
CA GLY A 120 2.64 7.26 -15.71
C GLY A 120 1.70 6.30 -16.47
N LYS A 121 2.03 5.00 -16.59
CA LYS A 121 1.07 4.00 -17.07
C LYS A 121 -0.14 3.91 -16.12
N PRO A 122 -1.32 3.49 -16.61
CA PRO A 122 -2.45 3.16 -15.74
C PRO A 122 -2.03 2.14 -14.68
N ASN A 123 -2.22 2.46 -13.39
CA ASN A 123 -1.74 1.68 -12.24
C ASN A 123 -0.20 1.50 -12.14
N GLY A 124 0.58 2.28 -12.87
CA GLY A 124 2.04 2.30 -12.82
C GLY A 124 2.61 3.28 -11.79
N PRO A 125 3.94 3.28 -11.59
CA PRO A 125 4.61 4.24 -10.72
C PRO A 125 4.43 5.67 -11.23
N ALA A 126 4.29 6.61 -10.29
CA ALA A 126 4.27 8.04 -10.60
C ALA A 126 5.69 8.53 -10.89
N ALA A 127 5.82 9.47 -11.83
CA ALA A 127 7.07 10.18 -12.07
C ALA A 127 7.38 11.13 -10.92
N LYS A 128 8.67 11.37 -10.69
CA LYS A 128 9.15 12.35 -9.73
C LYS A 128 8.60 13.73 -10.07
N LEU A 129 8.02 14.41 -9.08
CA LEU A 129 7.51 15.76 -9.26
C LEU A 129 8.64 16.78 -9.02
N ALA A 130 8.51 17.95 -9.65
CA ALA A 130 9.42 19.07 -9.39
C ALA A 130 9.34 19.55 -7.94
N ASN A 131 8.16 19.44 -7.32
CA ASN A 131 7.92 19.74 -5.92
C ASN A 131 7.00 18.67 -5.29
N GLU A 132 7.57 17.80 -4.45
CA GLU A 132 6.82 16.78 -3.69
C GLU A 132 6.41 17.29 -2.28
N LYS A 133 6.76 18.53 -1.95
CA LYS A 133 6.55 19.16 -0.64
C LYS A 133 5.77 20.46 -0.77
N GLU A 134 4.68 20.42 -1.53
CA GLU A 134 3.74 21.53 -1.58
C GLU A 134 3.18 21.83 -0.18
N GLN A 135 2.87 23.10 0.06
CA GLN A 135 2.27 23.50 1.33
C GLN A 135 0.88 22.90 1.45
N GLY A 136 0.60 22.24 2.58
CA GLY A 136 -0.71 21.69 2.86
C GLY A 136 -1.80 22.76 2.81
N GLN A 137 -2.94 22.43 2.19
CA GLN A 137 -4.09 23.32 2.06
C GLN A 137 -5.20 22.86 3.01
N THR A 138 -5.82 23.81 3.69
CA THR A 138 -7.02 23.55 4.51
C THR A 138 -8.27 23.60 3.63
N ILE A 139 -9.20 22.68 3.86
CA ILE A 139 -10.53 22.69 3.25
C ILE A 139 -11.58 23.05 4.31
N ALA A 140 -12.60 23.80 3.93
CA ALA A 140 -13.70 24.10 4.84
C ALA A 140 -14.44 22.82 5.24
N TYR A 141 -14.88 22.74 6.50
CA TYR A 141 -15.56 21.55 7.01
C TYR A 141 -16.83 21.23 6.21
N ASP A 142 -17.61 22.25 5.85
CA ASP A 142 -18.88 22.07 5.12
C ASP A 142 -18.66 21.50 3.71
N ASP A 143 -17.59 21.90 3.02
CA ASP A 143 -17.22 21.37 1.70
C ASP A 143 -16.83 19.88 1.78
N LEU A 144 -16.15 19.49 2.86
CA LEU A 144 -15.84 18.09 3.17
C LEU A 144 -17.12 17.27 3.35
N ILE A 145 -18.08 17.79 4.13
CA ILE A 145 -19.35 17.10 4.39
C ILE A 145 -20.19 16.96 3.11
N GLN A 146 -20.23 17.97 2.24
CA GLN A 146 -20.97 17.87 0.97
C GLN A 146 -20.48 16.70 0.11
N ARG A 147 -19.17 16.44 0.09
CA ARG A 147 -18.57 15.30 -0.65
C ARG A 147 -19.06 13.94 -0.14
N TRP A 148 -19.41 13.83 1.14
CA TRP A 148 -19.94 12.61 1.75
C TRP A 148 -21.46 12.46 1.63
N THR A 149 -22.18 13.56 1.40
CA THR A 149 -23.65 13.59 1.43
C THR A 149 -24.28 13.54 0.05
N ASN A 150 -23.57 13.93 -1.02
CA ASN A 150 -24.09 14.04 -2.38
C ASN A 150 -23.89 12.79 -3.27
N LYS A 151 -24.01 11.58 -2.72
CA LYS A 151 -24.02 10.33 -3.49
C LYS A 151 -25.30 9.56 -3.30
#